data_AF-A0A6N8FGR3-F1
#
_entry.id   AF-A0A6N8FGR3-F1
#
_cell.length_a   1.000
_cell.length_b   1.000
_cell.length_c   1.000
_cell.angle_alpha   90.00
_cell.angle_beta   90.00
_cell.angle_gamma   90.00
#
_symmetry.space_group_name_H-M   'P 1'
#
loop_
_entity.id
_entity.type
_entity.pdbx_description
1 polymer ?
#
loop_
_entity_poly.entity_id
_entity_poly.type
_entity_poly.pdbx_seq_one_letter_code
_entity_poly.pdbx_strand_id
1 'polypeptide(L)' 'MSKRLFTEKEIKILSKNLYVKSVSEKGITYTDEFKRIFITENEQGKFPRQIFGDHG' A
#
# COMPACT_ATOMS: atom_id res chain seq x y z
N MET A 1 5.25 -21.78 0.80
CA MET A 1 4.89 -20.34 0.68
C MET A 1 5.51 -19.79 -0.59
N SER A 2 4.75 -19.76 -1.69
CA SER A 2 5.24 -19.19 -2.95
C SER A 2 5.53 -17.70 -2.76
N LYS A 3 6.75 -17.26 -3.09
CA LYS A 3 7.08 -15.83 -3.19
C LYS A 3 6.29 -15.27 -4.38
N ARG A 4 5.05 -14.83 -4.14
CA ARG A 4 4.30 -14.06 -5.14
C ARG A 4 5.01 -12.72 -5.29
N LEU A 5 5.70 -12.56 -6.40
CA LEU A 5 6.26 -11.29 -6.83
C LEU A 5 5.15 -10.46 -7.47
N PHE A 6 5.21 -9.15 -7.30
CA PHE A 6 4.32 -8.24 -8.01
C PHE A 6 4.65 -8.29 -9.50
N THR A 7 3.62 -8.48 -10.32
CA THR A 7 3.80 -8.42 -11.79
C THR A 7 4.02 -6.97 -12.24
N GLU A 8 4.69 -6.74 -13.36
CA GLU A 8 4.87 -5.39 -13.91
C GLU A 8 3.55 -4.61 -14.05
N LYS A 9 2.45 -5.31 -14.33
CA LYS A 9 1.12 -4.69 -14.38
C LYS A 9 0.69 -4.17 -13.02
N GLU A 10 0.81 -4.97 -11.97
CA GLU A 10 0.51 -4.56 -10.59
C GLU A 10 1.44 -3.44 -10.13
N ILE A 11 2.74 -3.53 -10.43
CA ILE A 11 3.71 -2.47 -10.15
C ILE A 11 3.29 -1.17 -10.82
N LYS A 12 2.88 -1.19 -12.10
CA LYS A 12 2.41 0.02 -12.80
C LYS A 12 1.11 0.59 -12.22
N ILE A 13 0.21 -0.25 -11.71
CA ILE A 13 -1.02 0.20 -11.06
C ILE A 13 -0.69 0.86 -9.72
N LEU A 14 0.10 0.18 -8.89
CA LEU A 14 0.51 0.66 -7.57
C LEU A 14 1.39 1.92 -7.66
N SER A 15 2.26 2.02 -8.66
CA SER A 15 3.10 3.20 -8.90
C SER A 15 2.30 4.46 -9.25
N LYS A 16 1.06 4.30 -9.73
CA LYS A 16 0.16 5.44 -9.98
C LYS A 16 -0.56 5.94 -8.72
N ASN A 17 -0.52 5.18 -7.63
CA ASN A 17 -1.15 5.59 -6.39
C ASN A 17 -0.30 6.69 -5.71
N LEU A 18 -0.92 7.81 -5.37
CA LEU A 18 -0.29 8.96 -4.72
C LEU A 18 0.38 8.59 -3.37
N TYR A 19 -0.15 7.55 -2.72
CA TYR A 19 0.34 7.06 -1.43
C TYR A 19 1.52 6.10 -1.53
N VAL A 20 1.90 5.69 -2.75
CA VAL A 20 3.05 4.79 -2.99
C VAL A 20 4.28 5.62 -3.33
N LYS A 21 5.32 5.50 -2.51
CA LYS A 21 6.62 6.16 -2.71
C LYS A 21 7.47 5.43 -3.76
N SER A 22 7.52 4.10 -3.67
CA SER A 22 8.23 3.27 -4.64
C SER A 22 7.71 1.84 -4.57
N VAL A 23 7.58 1.20 -5.72
CA VAL A 23 7.16 -0.20 -5.81
C VAL A 23 8.21 -1.02 -6.55
N SER A 24 8.46 -2.22 -6.06
CA SER A 24 9.38 -3.20 -6.61
C SER A 24 8.68 -4.55 -6.70
N GLU A 25 9.22 -5.48 -7.49
CA GLU A 25 8.68 -6.85 -7.61
C GLU A 25 8.60 -7.58 -6.27
N LYS A 26 9.39 -7.17 -5.28
CA LYS A 26 9.49 -7.80 -3.96
C LYS A 26 8.72 -7.07 -2.86
N GLY A 27 8.23 -5.85 -3.10
CA GLY A 27 7.63 -5.04 -2.05
C GLY A 27 7.22 -3.63 -2.48
N ILE A 28 6.35 -3.02 -1.69
CA ILE A 28 5.81 -1.66 -1.88
C ILE A 28 6.28 -0.81 -0.71
N THR A 29 6.77 0.39 -0.99
CA THR A 29 7.10 1.41 0.00
C THR A 29 6.07 2.52 -0.11
N TYR A 30 5.33 2.75 0.97
CA TYR A 30 4.35 3.83 1.06
C TYR A 30 5.00 5.14 1.53
N THR A 31 4.36 6.26 1.19
CA THR A 31 4.76 7.60 1.65
C THR A 31 4.49 7.77 3.15
N ASP A 32 5.18 8.72 3.77
CA ASP A 32 4.99 9.01 5.20
C ASP A 32 3.60 9.61 5.49
N GLU A 33 2.98 10.26 4.51
CA GLU A 33 1.58 10.72 4.59
C GLU A 33 0.62 9.55 4.75
N PHE A 34 0.78 8.51 3.93
CA PHE A 34 -0.03 7.29 4.04
C PHE A 34 0.15 6.61 5.39
N LYS A 35 1.37 6.57 5.95
CA LYS A 35 1.59 6.02 7.28
C LYS A 35 0.82 6.78 8.36
N ARG A 36 0.73 8.11 8.25
CA ARG A 36 -0.06 8.92 9.20
C ARG A 36 -1.55 8.64 9.09
N ILE A 37 -2.07 8.56 7.87
CA ILE A 37 -3.47 8.17 7.61
C ILE A 37 -3.73 6.78 8.17
N PHE A 38 -2.84 5.83 7.91
CA PHE A 38 -2.93 4.47 8.40
C PHE A 38 -2.98 4.39 9.93
N ILE A 39 -2.09 5.11 10.64
CA ILE A 39 -2.11 5.17 12.10
C ILE A 39 -3.43 5.76 12.60
N THR A 40 -3.86 6.88 12.02
CA THR A 40 -5.09 7.58 12.41
C THR A 40 -6.32 6.70 12.22
N GLU A 41 -6.46 6.05 11.06
CA GLU A 41 -7.58 5.16 10.73
C GLU A 41 -7.54 3.89 11.58
N ASN A 42 -6.36 3.36 11.86
CA ASN A 42 -6.18 2.20 12.72
C ASN A 42 -6.54 2.54 14.18
N GLU A 43 -6.19 3.74 14.67
CA GLU A 43 -6.64 4.26 15.96
C GLU A 43 -8.16 4.47 16.03
N GLN A 44 -8.80 4.81 14.91
CA GLN A 44 -10.27 4.84 14.78
C GLN A 44 -10.91 3.43 14.78
N GLY A 45 -10.11 2.36 14.81
CA GLY A 45 -10.58 0.98 14.85
C GLY A 45 -10.82 0.35 13.47
N LYS A 46 -10.40 0.99 12.38
CA LYS A 46 -10.46 0.39 11.04
C LYS A 46 -9.35 -0.66 10.89
N PHE A 47 -9.69 -1.78 10.27
CA PHE A 47 -8.71 -2.82 10.00
C PHE A 47 -7.76 -2.42 8.87
N PRO A 48 -6.49 -2.84 8.90
CA PRO A 48 -5.54 -2.59 7.82
C PRO A 48 -6.08 -2.93 6.43
N ARG A 49 -6.82 -4.04 6.32
CA ARG A 49 -7.45 -4.47 5.06
C ARG A 49 -8.48 -3.46 4.51
N GLN A 50 -9.20 -2.77 5.39
CA GLN A 50 -10.13 -1.71 4.97
C GLN A 50 -9.36 -0.47 4.54
N ILE A 51 -8.33 -0.07 5.29
CA ILE A 51 -7.51 1.11 5.00
C ILE A 51 -6.81 0.95 3.64
N PHE A 52 -6.21 -0.21 3.38
CA PHE A 52 -5.63 -0.53 2.08
C PHE A 52 -6.68 -0.72 0.97
N GLY A 53 -7.94 -1.02 1.29
CA GLY A 53 -9.02 -1.07 0.30
C GLY A 53 -9.54 0.30 -0.10
N ASP A 54 -9.56 1.25 0.83
CA ASP A 54 -10.06 2.62 0.63
C ASP A 54 -9.01 3.51 -0.07
N HIS A 55 -7.74 3.25 0.20
CA HIS A 55 -6.62 4.10 -0.22
C HIS A 55 -5.53 3.39 -1.03
N GLY A 56 -5.59 2.06 -1.24
CA GLY A 56 -4.55 1.26 -1.90
C GLY A 56 -4.74 1.06 -3.40
#